data_AF-A0A402AY47-F1
#
_entry.id   AF-A0A402AY47-F1
#
_cell.length_a   1.000
_cell.length_b   1.000
_cell.length_c   1.000
_cell.angle_alpha   90.00
_cell.angle_beta   90.00
_cell.angle_gamma   90.00
#
_symmetry.space_group_name_H-M   'P 1'
#
loop_
_entity.id
_entity.type
_entity.pdbx_description
1 polymer ?
#
loop_
_entity_poly.entity_id
_entity_poly.type
_entity_poly.pdbx_seq_one_letter_code
_entity_poly.pdbx_strand_id
1 'polypeptide(L)'
;MLHKKTNRTTASEAEQSLTPVYSRVPLDRAVPRNEMPEEEMLPQTAYQLVHDELILDGNARQNLATFVTTWMEPEARQIMTDTFDKNMIDKDEYPQTAELERRCVNILANLWHAPEEENAIGCSTIGSSEACMLAGMALKWKWRERRRAAGKSTDRPNLVMGINVQICWEKFCRYWDVEPRMVPMEEGATI
;
A
#
# COMPACT_ATOMS: atom_id res chain seq x y z
N MET A 1 -22.85 39.78 -47.14
CA MET A 1 -22.55 40.07 -45.72
C MET A 1 -21.12 39.64 -45.46
N LEU A 2 -20.25 40.55 -45.02
CA LEU A 2 -18.88 40.21 -44.64
C LEU A 2 -18.89 39.81 -43.16
N HIS A 3 -18.57 38.55 -42.88
CA HIS A 3 -18.50 38.04 -41.50
C HIS A 3 -17.26 38.60 -40.80
N LYS A 4 -17.44 39.05 -39.56
CA LYS A 4 -16.38 39.61 -38.71
C LYS A 4 -15.44 38.47 -38.30
N LYS A 5 -14.13 38.70 -38.43
CA LYS A 5 -13.09 37.72 -38.08
C LYS A 5 -13.05 37.55 -36.56
N THR A 6 -13.40 36.36 -36.06
CA THR A 6 -13.33 36.04 -34.62
C THR A 6 -11.88 35.79 -34.22
N ASN A 7 -11.44 36.37 -33.09
CA ASN A 7 -10.09 36.20 -32.57
C ASN A 7 -9.94 34.78 -32.00
N ARG A 8 -8.92 34.03 -32.46
CA ARG A 8 -8.69 32.61 -32.12
C ARG A 8 -7.87 32.40 -30.83
N THR A 9 -7.93 33.32 -29.87
CA THR A 9 -6.88 33.32 -28.82
C THR A 9 -7.12 32.34 -27.69
N THR A 10 -8.30 31.74 -27.57
CA THR A 10 -8.57 30.63 -26.64
C THR A 10 -9.68 29.77 -27.22
N ALA A 11 -9.37 28.52 -27.58
CA ALA A 11 -10.38 27.54 -27.95
C ALA A 11 -11.30 27.33 -26.74
N SER A 12 -12.61 27.43 -26.95
CA SER A 12 -13.59 27.08 -25.92
C SER A 12 -13.38 25.63 -25.46
N GLU A 13 -13.81 25.25 -24.25
CA GLU A 13 -13.72 23.84 -23.78
C GLU A 13 -14.31 22.86 -24.81
N ALA A 14 -15.39 23.25 -25.49
CA ALA A 14 -15.99 22.48 -26.57
C ALA A 14 -15.03 22.25 -27.75
N GLU A 15 -14.24 23.26 -28.14
CA GLU A 15 -13.22 23.13 -29.19
C GLU A 15 -11.98 22.34 -28.71
N GLN A 16 -11.60 22.45 -27.45
CA GLN A 16 -10.52 21.63 -26.86
C GLN A 16 -10.90 20.15 -26.81
N SER A 17 -12.18 19.84 -26.55
CA SER A 17 -12.69 18.46 -26.56
C SER A 17 -12.55 17.79 -27.93
N LEU A 18 -12.70 18.56 -29.02
CA LEU A 18 -12.55 18.11 -30.40
C LEU A 18 -11.08 18.02 -30.85
N THR A 19 -10.17 18.67 -30.11
CA THR A 19 -8.74 18.67 -30.42
C THR A 19 -8.13 17.31 -30.02
N PRO A 20 -7.31 16.66 -30.87
CA PRO A 20 -6.61 15.43 -30.53
C PRO A 20 -5.75 15.58 -29.27
N VAL A 21 -5.66 14.55 -28.42
CA VAL A 21 -5.02 14.62 -27.09
C VAL A 21 -3.59 15.19 -27.13
N TYR A 22 -2.75 14.71 -28.06
CA TYR A 22 -1.37 15.18 -28.23
C TYR A 22 -1.24 16.58 -28.84
N SER A 23 -2.35 17.21 -29.23
CA SER A 23 -2.41 18.59 -29.72
C SER A 23 -3.04 19.56 -28.73
N ARG A 24 -3.50 19.06 -27.56
CA ARG A 24 -4.16 19.88 -26.52
C ARG A 24 -3.18 20.60 -25.62
N VAL A 25 -2.02 20.01 -25.35
CA VAL A 25 -0.97 20.65 -24.55
C VAL A 25 -0.05 21.41 -25.51
N PRO A 26 0.05 22.74 -25.37
CA PRO A 26 0.99 23.53 -26.15
C PRO A 26 2.44 23.04 -25.93
N LEU A 27 3.21 22.88 -27.01
CA LEU A 27 4.62 22.43 -26.95
C LEU A 27 5.53 23.36 -26.13
N ASP A 28 5.08 24.59 -25.84
CA ASP A 28 5.78 25.61 -25.07
C ASP A 28 5.39 25.66 -23.58
N ARG A 29 4.35 24.92 -23.16
CA ARG A 29 3.97 24.78 -21.74
C ARG A 29 4.43 23.43 -21.20
N ALA A 30 5.33 23.46 -20.21
CA ALA A 30 5.73 22.26 -19.48
C ALA A 30 4.57 21.75 -18.61
N VAL A 31 4.48 20.42 -18.45
CA VAL A 31 3.58 19.80 -17.47
C VAL A 31 4.02 20.24 -16.06
N PRO A 32 3.12 20.79 -15.23
CA PRO A 32 3.43 21.18 -13.85
C PRO A 32 3.97 19.99 -13.04
N ARG A 33 5.06 20.20 -12.29
CA ARG A 33 5.73 19.12 -11.50
C ARG A 33 5.79 19.37 -10.00
N ASN A 34 5.93 20.63 -9.60
CA ASN A 34 6.26 20.99 -8.22
C ASN A 34 5.19 21.87 -7.55
N GLU A 35 4.17 22.29 -8.30
CA GLU A 35 3.12 23.20 -7.84
C GLU A 35 1.79 22.79 -8.49
N MET A 36 0.69 23.10 -7.81
CA MET A 36 -0.66 22.90 -8.34
C MET A 36 -0.88 23.86 -9.53
N PRO A 37 -1.38 23.39 -10.68
CA PRO A 37 -1.71 24.29 -11.78
C PRO A 37 -2.83 25.27 -11.42
N GLU A 38 -2.75 26.48 -11.96
CA GLU A 38 -3.80 27.51 -11.84
C GLU A 38 -5.05 27.21 -12.69
N GLU A 39 -4.87 26.47 -13.78
CA GLU A 39 -5.92 26.14 -14.75
C GLU A 39 -6.21 24.64 -14.74
N GLU A 40 -7.48 24.28 -14.93
CA GLU A 40 -7.89 22.89 -15.11
C GLU A 40 -7.45 22.35 -16.47
N MET A 41 -7.40 21.02 -16.59
CA MET A 41 -7.16 20.32 -17.85
C MET A 41 -8.22 19.26 -18.09
N LEU A 42 -8.47 18.95 -19.36
CA LEU A 42 -9.42 17.90 -19.72
C LEU A 42 -9.00 16.55 -19.10
N PRO A 43 -9.94 15.75 -18.56
CA PRO A 43 -9.62 14.49 -17.89
C PRO A 43 -8.79 13.52 -18.74
N GLN A 44 -9.07 13.42 -20.04
CA GLN A 44 -8.31 12.52 -20.93
C GLN A 44 -6.87 13.02 -21.15
N THR A 45 -6.65 14.34 -21.10
CA THR A 45 -5.31 14.93 -21.19
C THR A 45 -4.53 14.62 -19.92
N ALA A 46 -5.12 14.82 -18.74
CA ALA A 46 -4.49 14.46 -17.46
C ALA A 46 -4.11 12.97 -17.42
N TYR A 47 -5.05 12.09 -17.80
CA TYR A 47 -4.82 10.66 -17.87
C TYR A 47 -3.65 10.30 -18.79
N GLN A 48 -3.63 10.81 -20.02
CA GLN A 48 -2.58 10.45 -20.99
C GLN A 48 -1.20 10.92 -20.53
N LEU A 49 -1.10 12.13 -19.96
CA LEU A 49 0.17 12.65 -19.45
C LEU A 49 0.77 11.75 -18.36
N VAL A 50 -0.05 11.37 -17.36
CA VAL A 50 0.39 10.48 -16.28
C VAL A 50 0.66 9.07 -16.83
N HIS A 51 -0.20 8.57 -17.72
CA HIS A 51 -0.03 7.24 -18.30
C HIS A 51 1.28 7.11 -19.08
N ASP A 52 1.61 8.10 -19.93
CA ASP A 52 2.83 8.10 -20.74
C ASP A 52 4.09 8.22 -19.88
N GLU A 53 4.04 8.99 -18.80
CA GLU A 53 5.15 9.07 -17.84
C GLU A 53 5.42 7.72 -17.17
N LEU A 54 4.36 6.98 -16.81
CA LEU A 54 4.46 5.65 -16.20
C LEU A 54 4.93 4.55 -17.17
N ILE A 55 4.95 4.78 -18.49
CA ILE A 55 5.57 3.83 -19.45
C ILE A 55 7.09 3.71 -19.21
N LEU A 56 7.71 4.72 -18.57
CA LEU A 56 9.13 4.68 -18.21
C LEU A 56 9.43 3.71 -17.04
N ASP A 57 8.40 3.25 -16.32
CA ASP A 57 8.57 2.18 -15.36
C ASP A 57 8.93 0.86 -16.07
N GLY A 58 9.73 0.04 -15.39
CA GLY A 58 10.05 -1.29 -15.87
C GLY A 58 8.82 -2.18 -15.97
N ASN A 59 8.81 -3.11 -16.92
CA ASN A 59 7.73 -4.10 -17.02
C ASN A 59 7.74 -5.00 -15.79
N ALA A 60 6.68 -4.91 -14.97
CA ALA A 60 6.55 -5.67 -13.73
C ALA A 60 6.66 -7.20 -13.94
N ARG A 61 6.25 -7.74 -15.09
CA ARG A 61 6.37 -9.19 -15.39
C ARG A 61 7.81 -9.63 -15.65
N GLN A 62 8.70 -8.69 -15.92
CA GLN A 62 10.13 -8.93 -16.13
C GLN A 62 10.97 -8.61 -14.89
N ASN A 63 10.35 -8.13 -13.80
CA ASN A 63 11.03 -7.88 -12.54
C ASN A 63 11.20 -9.19 -11.76
N LEU A 64 12.43 -9.73 -11.76
CA LEU A 64 12.78 -10.97 -11.04
C LEU A 64 13.30 -10.72 -9.62
N ALA A 65 13.33 -9.47 -9.15
CA ALA A 65 13.83 -9.10 -7.83
C ALA A 65 12.72 -8.96 -6.78
N THR A 66 11.48 -8.70 -7.21
CA THR A 66 10.35 -8.49 -6.29
C THR A 66 9.70 -9.81 -5.88
N PHE A 67 9.20 -9.83 -4.63
CA PHE A 67 8.36 -10.91 -4.11
C PHE A 67 6.86 -10.62 -4.26
N VAL A 68 6.49 -9.42 -4.70
CA VAL A 68 5.07 -9.01 -4.86
C VAL A 68 4.50 -9.59 -6.15
N THR A 69 3.26 -10.06 -6.10
CA THR A 69 2.51 -10.57 -7.26
C THR A 69 2.35 -9.51 -8.35
N THR A 70 2.76 -9.83 -9.58
CA THR A 70 2.67 -8.91 -10.74
C THR A 70 1.64 -9.34 -11.80
N TRP A 71 0.85 -10.38 -11.51
CA TRP A 71 -0.22 -10.86 -12.40
C TRP A 71 -1.38 -11.43 -11.60
N MET A 72 -2.60 -11.16 -12.08
CA MET A 72 -3.85 -11.72 -11.55
C MET A 72 -4.82 -11.99 -12.70
N GLU A 73 -5.72 -12.96 -12.50
CA GLU A 73 -6.78 -13.28 -13.46
C GLU A 73 -7.69 -12.07 -13.75
N PRO A 74 -8.29 -11.97 -14.96
CA PRO A 74 -9.21 -10.88 -15.31
C PRO A 74 -10.35 -10.69 -14.31
N GLU A 75 -10.91 -11.78 -13.80
CA GLU A 75 -12.01 -11.80 -12.83
C GLU A 75 -11.58 -11.18 -11.49
N ALA A 76 -10.37 -11.48 -11.03
CA ALA A 76 -9.82 -10.89 -9.81
C ALA A 76 -9.56 -9.39 -9.97
N ARG A 77 -9.07 -8.95 -11.14
CA ARG A 77 -8.94 -7.52 -11.46
C ARG A 77 -10.28 -6.80 -11.53
N GLN A 78 -11.31 -7.47 -12.05
CA GLN A 78 -12.67 -6.93 -12.08
C GLN A 78 -13.21 -6.73 -10.67
N ILE A 79 -13.05 -7.71 -9.78
CA ILE A 79 -13.46 -7.57 -8.37
C ILE A 79 -12.76 -6.39 -7.70
N MET A 80 -11.44 -6.21 -7.90
CA MET A 80 -10.72 -5.04 -7.36
C MET A 80 -11.28 -3.72 -7.88
N THR A 81 -11.65 -3.66 -9.16
CA THR A 81 -12.25 -2.46 -9.77
C THR A 81 -13.64 -2.19 -9.20
N ASP A 82 -14.49 -3.22 -9.10
CA ASP A 82 -15.87 -3.13 -8.58
C ASP A 82 -15.93 -2.83 -7.07
N THR A 83 -14.80 -2.94 -6.37
CA THR A 83 -14.71 -2.71 -4.92
C THR A 83 -13.80 -1.56 -4.54
N PHE A 84 -13.34 -0.77 -5.52
CA PHE A 84 -12.42 0.34 -5.32
C PHE A 84 -12.93 1.40 -4.32
N ASP A 85 -14.24 1.60 -4.25
CA ASP A 85 -14.91 2.58 -3.38
C ASP A 85 -15.27 2.03 -1.99
N LYS A 86 -15.02 0.74 -1.72
CA LYS A 86 -15.39 0.11 -0.44
C LYS A 86 -14.34 0.38 0.61
N ASN A 87 -14.76 0.97 1.72
CA ASN A 87 -13.88 1.26 2.84
C ASN A 87 -13.81 0.09 3.84
N MET A 88 -12.64 -0.55 3.92
CA MET A 88 -12.43 -1.73 4.77
C MET A 88 -12.60 -1.47 6.27
N ILE A 89 -12.27 -0.26 6.75
CA ILE A 89 -12.41 0.06 8.18
C ILE A 89 -13.87 0.28 8.59
N ASP A 90 -14.74 0.56 7.62
CA ASP A 90 -16.13 0.94 7.83
C ASP A 90 -17.04 -0.30 7.81
N LYS A 91 -16.96 -1.07 8.89
CA LYS A 91 -17.56 -2.42 8.96
C LYS A 91 -19.09 -2.41 9.04
N ASP A 92 -19.69 -1.31 9.48
CA ASP A 92 -21.14 -1.16 9.58
C ASP A 92 -21.77 -0.90 8.20
N GLU A 93 -21.10 -0.13 7.37
CA GLU A 93 -21.47 0.22 5.99
C GLU A 93 -21.17 -0.92 5.01
N TYR A 94 -20.06 -1.64 5.23
CA TYR A 94 -19.62 -2.75 4.38
C TYR A 94 -19.50 -4.10 5.13
N PRO A 95 -20.59 -4.60 5.74
CA PRO A 95 -20.56 -5.79 6.59
C PRO A 95 -20.18 -7.07 5.82
N GLN A 96 -20.48 -7.14 4.52
CA GLN A 96 -20.08 -8.27 3.69
C GLN A 96 -18.58 -8.27 3.39
N THR A 97 -17.97 -7.09 3.25
CA THR A 97 -16.50 -6.98 3.13
C THR A 97 -15.82 -7.42 4.43
N ALA A 98 -16.34 -6.97 5.58
CA ALA A 98 -15.86 -7.39 6.90
C ALA A 98 -16.02 -8.90 7.14
N GLU A 99 -17.12 -9.49 6.68
CA GLU A 99 -17.34 -10.95 6.74
C GLU A 99 -16.33 -11.72 5.87
N LEU A 100 -15.98 -11.21 4.68
CA LEU A 100 -14.94 -11.81 3.85
C LEU A 100 -13.56 -11.74 4.52
N GLU A 101 -13.22 -10.63 5.19
CA GLU A 101 -12.02 -10.54 6.01
C GLU A 101 -11.99 -11.62 7.09
N ARG A 102 -13.09 -11.74 7.84
CA ARG A 102 -13.24 -12.74 8.91
C ARG A 102 -13.03 -14.15 8.36
N ARG A 103 -13.56 -14.45 7.18
CA ARG A 103 -13.35 -15.76 6.52
C ARG A 103 -11.88 -15.97 6.15
N CYS A 104 -11.21 -14.97 5.57
CA CYS A 104 -9.78 -15.05 5.25
C CYS A 104 -8.94 -15.30 6.52
N VAL A 105 -9.23 -14.61 7.63
CA VAL A 105 -8.57 -14.84 8.91
C VAL A 105 -8.76 -16.29 9.38
N ASN A 106 -9.98 -16.82 9.32
CA ASN A 106 -10.24 -18.22 9.70
C ASN A 106 -9.55 -19.23 8.77
N ILE A 107 -9.54 -18.98 7.46
CA ILE A 107 -8.84 -19.84 6.49
C ILE A 107 -7.35 -19.88 6.82
N LEU A 108 -6.72 -18.73 7.06
CA LEU A 108 -5.30 -18.66 7.42
C LEU A 108 -5.00 -19.28 8.79
N ALA A 109 -5.88 -19.08 9.78
CA ALA A 109 -5.73 -19.70 11.09
C ALA A 109 -5.76 -21.23 11.01
N ASN A 110 -6.70 -21.80 10.23
CA ASN A 110 -6.75 -23.24 9.98
C ASN A 110 -5.53 -23.73 9.20
N LEU A 111 -5.09 -22.96 8.19
CA LEU A 111 -3.89 -23.28 7.42
C LEU A 111 -2.62 -23.32 8.28
N TRP A 112 -2.55 -22.50 9.33
CA TRP A 112 -1.44 -22.45 10.27
C TRP A 112 -1.66 -23.27 11.54
N HIS A 113 -2.67 -24.16 11.55
CA HIS A 113 -2.97 -25.06 12.66
C HIS A 113 -3.16 -24.34 14.00
N ALA A 114 -3.88 -23.20 13.98
CA ALA A 114 -4.31 -22.55 15.21
C ALA A 114 -5.19 -23.53 16.05
N PRO A 115 -5.11 -23.50 17.39
CA PRO A 115 -5.90 -24.39 18.24
C PRO A 115 -7.40 -24.29 17.99
N GLU A 116 -8.08 -25.43 17.80
CA GLU A 116 -9.51 -25.49 17.46
C GLU A 116 -10.44 -24.99 18.58
N GLU A 117 -9.96 -25.01 19.82
CA GLU A 117 -10.72 -24.63 21.02
C GLU A 117 -10.83 -23.11 21.20
N GLU A 118 -10.11 -22.33 20.39
CA GLU A 118 -10.08 -20.88 20.45
C GLU A 118 -10.62 -20.24 19.17
N ASN A 119 -11.34 -19.13 19.30
CA ASN A 119 -11.69 -18.32 18.13
C ASN A 119 -10.40 -17.81 17.47
N ALA A 120 -10.31 -17.87 16.14
CA ALA A 120 -9.19 -17.28 15.42
C ALA A 120 -9.12 -15.77 15.70
N ILE A 121 -7.99 -15.31 16.26
CA ILE A 121 -7.72 -13.89 16.53
C ILE A 121 -6.75 -13.38 15.46
N GLY A 122 -7.20 -12.43 14.65
CA GLY A 122 -6.38 -11.80 13.62
C GLY A 122 -7.14 -10.70 12.88
N CYS A 123 -6.43 -9.99 12.00
CA CYS A 123 -6.99 -8.97 11.13
C CYS A 123 -6.20 -8.90 9.83
N SER A 124 -6.80 -8.30 8.79
CA SER A 124 -6.05 -7.88 7.61
C SER A 124 -5.12 -6.71 7.96
N THR A 125 -4.07 -6.56 7.17
CA THR A 125 -3.13 -5.43 7.23
C THR A 125 -2.75 -5.05 5.81
N ILE A 126 -2.21 -3.85 5.61
CA ILE A 126 -1.72 -3.43 4.28
C ILE A 126 -0.54 -4.31 3.82
N GLY A 127 0.23 -4.84 4.76
CA GLY A 127 1.27 -5.83 4.49
C GLY A 127 2.01 -6.24 5.76
N SER A 128 2.98 -7.15 5.61
CA SER A 128 3.68 -7.75 6.76
C SER A 128 4.40 -6.73 7.66
N SER A 129 4.76 -5.55 7.17
CA SER A 129 5.35 -4.50 8.02
C SER A 129 4.40 -4.06 9.14
N GLU A 130 3.12 -3.85 8.83
CA GLU A 130 2.11 -3.50 9.82
C GLU A 130 1.81 -4.69 10.74
N ALA A 131 1.65 -5.89 10.18
CA ALA A 131 1.46 -7.11 10.96
C ALA A 131 2.60 -7.35 11.97
N CYS A 132 3.85 -7.16 11.56
CA CYS A 132 5.03 -7.26 12.44
C CYS A 132 5.01 -6.21 13.56
N MET A 133 4.56 -4.98 13.29
CA MET A 133 4.42 -3.95 14.34
C MET A 133 3.32 -4.31 15.34
N LEU A 134 2.16 -4.77 14.87
CA LEU A 134 1.07 -5.24 15.75
C LEU A 134 1.53 -6.43 16.62
N ALA A 135 2.19 -7.41 16.01
CA ALA A 135 2.76 -8.55 16.72
C ALA A 135 3.83 -8.13 17.74
N GLY A 136 4.74 -7.23 17.35
CA GLY A 136 5.77 -6.68 18.22
C GLY A 136 5.18 -5.93 19.42
N MET A 137 4.13 -5.12 19.20
CA MET A 137 3.41 -4.47 20.30
C MET A 137 2.76 -5.48 21.24
N ALA A 138 2.08 -6.50 20.70
CA ALA A 138 1.48 -7.56 21.51
C ALA A 138 2.53 -8.29 22.37
N LEU A 139 3.69 -8.62 21.78
CA LEU A 139 4.83 -9.21 22.51
C LEU A 139 5.33 -8.29 23.63
N LYS A 140 5.52 -6.99 23.33
CA LYS A 140 5.98 -5.99 24.30
C LYS A 140 5.02 -5.84 25.48
N TRP A 141 3.71 -5.76 25.20
CA TRP A 141 2.68 -5.64 26.24
C TRP A 141 2.61 -6.89 27.12
N LYS A 142 2.60 -8.09 26.51
CA LYS A 142 2.59 -9.37 27.24
C LYS A 142 3.86 -9.59 28.07
N TRP A 143 5.01 -9.13 27.58
CA TRP A 143 6.26 -9.11 28.37
C TRP A 143 6.15 -8.17 29.57
N ARG A 144 5.64 -6.95 29.36
CA ARG A 144 5.51 -5.93 30.40
C ARG A 144 4.58 -6.38 31.53
N GLU A 145 3.46 -7.00 31.20
CA GLU A 145 2.53 -7.58 32.17
C GLU A 145 3.21 -8.65 33.03
N ARG A 146 3.88 -9.63 32.40
CA ARG A 146 4.63 -10.69 33.11
C ARG A 146 5.72 -10.12 34.02
N ARG A 147 6.43 -9.07 33.59
CA ARG A 147 7.48 -8.41 34.40
C ARG A 147 6.89 -7.71 35.62
N ARG A 148 5.78 -6.99 35.45
CA ARG A 148 5.06 -6.32 36.55
C ARG A 148 4.54 -7.33 37.58
N ALA A 149 3.92 -8.42 37.11
CA ALA A 149 3.44 -9.50 37.98
C ALA A 149 4.58 -10.13 38.82
N ALA A 150 5.80 -10.16 38.26
CA ALA A 150 6.99 -10.64 38.95
C ALA A 150 7.75 -9.57 39.76
N GLY A 151 7.23 -8.33 39.86
CA GLY A 151 7.89 -7.22 40.57
C GLY A 151 9.20 -6.74 39.93
N LYS A 152 9.41 -6.97 38.62
CA LYS A 152 10.64 -6.63 37.91
C LYS A 152 10.45 -5.39 37.01
N SER A 153 11.53 -4.63 36.80
CA SER A 153 11.51 -3.43 35.92
C SER A 153 11.07 -3.76 34.48
N THR A 154 10.44 -2.79 33.82
CA THR A 154 9.92 -2.88 32.44
C THR A 154 10.61 -1.92 31.47
N ASP A 155 11.73 -1.32 31.87
CA ASP A 155 12.27 -0.12 31.19
C ASP A 155 13.20 -0.45 30.02
N ARG A 156 13.68 -1.69 29.95
CA ARG A 156 14.64 -2.15 28.93
C ARG A 156 14.18 -3.43 28.23
N PRO A 157 13.13 -3.38 27.39
CA PRO A 157 12.77 -4.49 26.52
C PRO A 157 13.86 -4.70 25.45
N ASN A 158 14.05 -5.96 25.04
CA ASN A 158 14.88 -6.33 23.90
C ASN A 158 14.17 -7.36 23.03
N LEU A 159 14.57 -7.45 21.77
CA LEU A 159 14.08 -8.44 20.81
C LEU A 159 15.27 -9.11 20.11
N VAL A 160 15.34 -10.44 20.19
CA VAL A 160 16.43 -11.24 19.59
C VAL A 160 16.00 -11.71 18.21
N MET A 161 16.85 -11.49 17.21
CA MET A 161 16.54 -11.68 15.80
C MET A 161 17.80 -12.09 15.02
N GLY A 162 17.67 -12.73 13.86
CA GLY A 162 18.79 -12.91 12.94
C GLY A 162 19.16 -11.58 12.25
N ILE A 163 20.41 -11.41 11.82
CA ILE A 163 20.83 -10.21 11.06
C ILE A 163 20.16 -10.09 9.68
N ASN A 164 19.57 -11.18 9.18
CA ASN A 164 18.84 -11.26 7.91
C ASN A 164 17.35 -10.88 8.02
N VAL A 165 16.89 -10.35 9.15
CA VAL A 165 15.50 -9.88 9.27
C VAL A 165 15.20 -8.76 8.28
N GLN A 166 13.95 -8.70 7.85
CA GLN A 166 13.47 -7.58 7.04
C GLN A 166 13.44 -6.28 7.86
N ILE A 167 13.69 -5.15 7.19
CA ILE A 167 13.85 -3.81 7.78
C ILE A 167 12.67 -3.35 8.69
N CYS A 168 11.48 -3.94 8.56
CA CYS A 168 10.32 -3.64 9.39
C CYS A 168 10.59 -3.87 10.89
N TRP A 169 11.44 -4.84 11.23
CA TRP A 169 11.79 -5.12 12.62
C TRP A 169 12.74 -4.08 13.20
N GLU A 170 13.66 -3.53 12.41
CA GLU A 170 14.47 -2.39 12.83
C GLU A 170 13.60 -1.16 13.09
N LYS A 171 12.62 -0.90 12.21
CA LYS A 171 11.62 0.16 12.41
C LYS A 171 10.83 -0.07 13.70
N PHE A 172 10.35 -1.29 13.95
CA PHE A 172 9.65 -1.62 15.19
C PHE A 172 10.54 -1.34 16.42
N CYS A 173 11.76 -1.86 16.44
CA CYS A 173 12.69 -1.66 17.55
C CYS A 173 12.97 -0.18 17.80
N ARG A 174 13.15 0.60 16.73
CA ARG A 174 13.38 2.04 16.82
C ARG A 174 12.17 2.81 17.34
N TYR A 175 10.97 2.56 16.81
CA TYR A 175 9.78 3.35 17.11
C TYR A 175 9.18 3.01 18.47
N TRP A 176 9.41 1.80 18.98
CA TRP A 176 8.91 1.35 20.27
C TRP A 176 10.00 1.18 21.34
N ASP A 177 11.18 1.80 21.21
CA ASP A 177 12.24 1.73 22.22
C ASP A 177 12.55 0.30 22.69
N VAL A 178 12.75 -0.62 21.74
CA VAL A 178 13.14 -2.01 22.01
C VAL A 178 14.56 -2.22 21.52
N GLU A 179 15.45 -2.67 22.40
CA GLU A 179 16.85 -2.96 22.06
C GLU A 179 16.91 -4.15 21.07
N PRO A 180 17.39 -3.96 19.82
CA PRO A 180 17.56 -5.07 18.90
C PRO A 180 18.81 -5.86 19.27
N ARG A 181 18.69 -7.18 19.33
CA ARG A 181 19.80 -8.11 19.56
C ARG A 181 19.96 -9.03 18.36
N MET A 182 20.87 -8.65 17.47
CA MET A 182 21.08 -9.36 16.20
C MET A 182 22.04 -10.54 16.39
N VAL A 183 21.62 -11.70 15.92
CA VAL A 183 22.46 -12.89 15.78
C VAL A 183 23.15 -12.81 14.41
N PRO A 184 24.49 -12.79 14.34
CA PRO A 184 25.22 -12.71 13.08
C PRO A 184 24.99 -13.97 12.24
N MET A 185 25.11 -13.84 10.92
CA MET A 185 25.19 -15.00 10.03
C MET A 185 26.61 -15.53 10.01
N GLU A 186 26.73 -16.85 10.00
CA GLU A 186 27.98 -17.58 9.82
C GLU A 186 27.96 -18.32 8.48
N GLU A 187 29.14 -18.63 7.95
CA GLU A 187 29.25 -19.40 6.71
C GLU A 187 28.61 -20.79 6.87
N GLY A 188 27.71 -21.16 5.96
CA GLY A 188 27.00 -22.45 6.00
C GLY A 188 25.85 -22.53 7.00
N ALA A 189 25.60 -21.50 7.81
CA ALA A 189 24.43 -21.45 8.68
C ALA A 189 23.16 -21.17 7.88
N THR A 190 22.24 -22.14 7.82
CA THR A 190 20.86 -21.96 7.35
C THR A 190 19.95 -21.63 8.52
N ILE A 191 19.04 -20.68 8.32
CA ILE A 191 18.00 -20.28 9.27
C ILE A 191 16.69 -20.94 8.82
#